data_AF-D9VKA6-F1
#
_entry.id   AF-D9VKA6-F1
#
_cell.length_a   1.000
_cell.length_b   1.000
_cell.length_c   1.000
_cell.angle_alpha   90.00
_cell.angle_beta   90.00
_cell.angle_gamma   90.00
#
_symmetry.space_group_name_H-M   'P 1'
#
loop_
_entity.id
_entity.type
_entity.pdbx_description
1 polymer ?
#
loop_
_entity_poly.entity_id
_entity_poly.type
_entity_poly.pdbx_seq_one_letter_code
_entity_poly.pdbx_strand_id
1 'polypeptide(L)'
;MQIPHDTRRALDVVVALVNTAAEPEQPDALSDLGALRAFVEEHAISDVGELGARDLAGVRTVRGKFAQVFAAPNSRAAAALINELVATAGTTPQLTDHDGYDWHVHYFAPGASVGDHLAADGGMALAFIVVSGEQERLRRCEAPDCRRAFVDLSRNRSRRYCDSRTCGNRLHVAAYRARRKEADVRPEGSEQVGGRAGRRAAAGSRPPLGRSSAAAGRARRGTRAPRPRRAGRPRGPERRRPGRWGPRRREPSAHPRMCRACRGDDRAGHPRPAPNTP
;
A
#
# COMPACT_ATOMS: atom_id res chain seq x y z
N MET A 1 4.31 -4.03 -10.50
CA MET A 1 4.21 -2.61 -10.16
C MET A 1 5.44 -2.22 -9.36
N GLN A 2 6.25 -1.30 -9.86
CA GLN A 2 7.28 -0.65 -9.03
C GLN A 2 6.58 0.51 -8.33
N ILE A 3 6.49 0.44 -7.02
CA ILE A 3 5.94 1.52 -6.20
C ILE A 3 7.14 2.26 -5.61
N PRO A 4 7.24 3.58 -5.78
CA PRO A 4 8.25 4.40 -5.11
C PRO A 4 8.25 4.16 -3.59
N HIS A 5 9.42 4.28 -2.96
CA HIS A 5 9.59 3.93 -1.55
C HIS A 5 8.68 4.77 -0.62
N ASP A 6 8.60 6.06 -0.89
CA ASP A 6 7.69 7.04 -0.28
C ASP A 6 6.22 6.62 -0.41
N THR A 7 5.78 6.26 -1.62
CA THR A 7 4.40 5.78 -1.84
C THR A 7 4.12 4.51 -1.04
N ARG A 8 5.10 3.59 -0.96
CA ARG A 8 4.94 2.38 -0.13
C ARG A 8 4.82 2.73 1.35
N ARG A 9 5.66 3.62 1.88
CA ARG A 9 5.56 4.04 3.30
C ARG A 9 4.21 4.69 3.57
N ALA A 10 3.75 5.59 2.71
CA ALA A 10 2.44 6.24 2.85
C ALA A 10 1.29 5.20 2.86
N LEU A 11 1.32 4.20 1.98
CA LEU A 11 0.34 3.10 2.00
C LEU A 11 0.40 2.27 3.29
N ASP A 12 1.59 2.00 3.81
CA ASP A 12 1.76 1.27 5.07
C ASP A 12 1.16 2.08 6.26
N VAL A 13 1.35 3.41 6.28
CA VAL A 13 0.75 4.31 7.28
C VAL A 13 -0.78 4.37 7.13
N VAL A 14 -1.30 4.47 5.91
CA VAL A 14 -2.75 4.42 5.64
C VAL A 14 -3.35 3.13 6.19
N VAL A 15 -2.73 1.98 5.91
CA VAL A 15 -3.19 0.68 6.39
C VAL A 15 -3.12 0.59 7.91
N ALA A 16 -2.03 1.07 8.53
CA ALA A 16 -1.89 1.09 9.97
C ALA A 16 -3.00 1.94 10.61
N LEU A 17 -3.23 3.14 10.08
CA LEU A 17 -4.26 4.06 10.58
C LEU A 17 -5.66 3.45 10.47
N VAL A 18 -6.04 2.90 9.30
CA VAL A 18 -7.34 2.23 9.11
C VAL A 18 -7.53 1.10 10.12
N ASN A 19 -6.46 0.36 10.42
CA ASN A 19 -6.48 -0.76 11.36
C ASN A 19 -6.43 -0.36 12.84
N THR A 20 -6.44 0.94 13.17
CA THR A 20 -6.66 1.40 14.56
C THR A 20 -8.14 1.52 14.93
N ALA A 21 -9.04 1.48 13.94
CA ALA A 21 -10.47 1.60 14.18
C ALA A 21 -10.98 0.46 15.07
N ALA A 22 -11.99 0.76 15.88
CA ALA A 22 -12.65 -0.25 16.71
C ALA A 22 -13.26 -1.36 15.85
N GLU A 23 -13.13 -2.59 16.32
CA GLU A 23 -13.78 -3.78 15.78
C GLU A 23 -14.61 -4.42 16.92
N PRO A 24 -15.57 -5.33 16.64
CA PRO A 24 -16.44 -5.89 17.67
C PRO A 24 -15.72 -6.47 18.90
N GLU A 25 -14.49 -6.95 18.72
CA GLU A 25 -13.67 -7.55 19.78
C GLU A 25 -12.46 -6.69 20.20
N GLN A 26 -12.26 -5.51 19.59
CA GLN A 26 -11.09 -4.66 19.82
C GLN A 26 -11.50 -3.18 19.96
N PRO A 27 -11.14 -2.50 21.05
CA PRO A 27 -11.44 -1.08 21.21
C PRO A 27 -10.69 -0.22 20.18
N ASP A 28 -11.14 1.02 20.00
CA ASP A 28 -10.44 2.00 19.18
C ASP A 28 -9.02 2.22 19.73
N ALA A 29 -8.00 1.84 18.95
CA ALA A 29 -6.61 1.95 19.36
C ALA A 29 -6.08 3.39 19.29
N LEU A 30 -6.81 4.31 18.67
CA LEU A 30 -6.51 5.73 18.61
C LEU A 30 -7.51 6.50 19.50
N SER A 31 -7.66 6.07 20.77
CA SER A 31 -8.69 6.53 21.73
C SER A 31 -8.38 7.87 22.41
N ASP A 32 -7.11 8.27 22.49
CA ASP A 32 -6.67 9.49 23.17
C ASP A 32 -5.39 10.11 22.54
N LEU A 33 -4.90 11.21 23.13
CA LEU A 33 -3.69 11.89 22.65
C LEU A 33 -2.40 11.12 22.88
N GLY A 34 -2.36 10.24 23.89
CA GLY A 34 -1.22 9.36 24.11
C GLY A 34 -1.07 8.36 22.97
N ALA A 35 -2.19 7.74 22.58
CA ALA A 35 -2.24 6.85 21.43
C ALA A 35 -1.87 7.56 20.12
N LEU A 36 -2.32 8.81 19.91
CA LEU A 36 -1.92 9.58 18.74
C LEU A 36 -0.41 9.87 18.71
N ARG A 37 0.18 10.27 19.84
CA ARG A 37 1.63 10.48 19.93
C ARG A 37 2.41 9.20 19.62
N ALA A 38 1.99 8.08 20.19
CA ALA A 38 2.60 6.77 19.93
C ALA A 38 2.51 6.39 18.44
N PHE A 39 1.36 6.65 17.80
CA PHE A 39 1.18 6.41 16.37
C PHE A 39 2.12 7.28 15.50
N VAL A 40 2.23 8.57 15.81
CA VAL A 40 3.14 9.50 15.12
C VAL A 40 4.60 9.06 15.24
N GLU A 41 5.02 8.65 16.43
CA GLU A 41 6.38 8.16 16.71
C GLU A 41 6.66 6.83 16.00
N GLU A 42 5.78 5.83 16.13
CA GLU A 42 5.94 4.51 15.52
C GLU A 42 6.09 4.58 14.00
N HIS A 43 5.34 5.48 13.36
CA HIS A 43 5.36 5.67 11.91
C HIS A 43 6.36 6.72 11.43
N ALA A 44 7.08 7.38 12.35
CA ALA A 44 8.02 8.46 12.08
C ALA A 44 7.40 9.54 11.16
N ILE A 45 6.22 10.04 11.54
CA ILE A 45 5.56 11.14 10.83
C ILE A 45 6.27 12.44 11.20
N SER A 46 6.94 13.06 10.22
CA SER A 46 7.74 14.27 10.37
C SER A 46 6.92 15.56 10.28
N ASP A 47 7.56 16.67 10.65
CA ASP A 47 7.00 18.03 10.62
C ASP A 47 5.69 18.21 11.41
N VAL A 48 5.46 17.37 12.41
CA VAL A 48 4.31 17.44 13.29
C VAL A 48 4.62 18.36 14.47
N GLY A 49 3.81 19.40 14.65
CA GLY A 49 3.87 20.29 15.82
C GLY A 49 3.33 19.66 17.10
N GLU A 50 2.98 20.49 18.09
CA GLU A 50 2.35 20.02 19.32
C GLU A 50 0.96 19.40 19.04
N LEU A 51 0.78 18.13 19.44
CA LEU A 51 -0.46 17.39 19.20
C LEU A 51 -1.55 17.73 20.21
N GLY A 52 -2.70 18.17 19.72
CA GLY A 52 -3.89 18.51 20.52
C GLY A 52 -5.14 17.70 20.15
N ALA A 53 -6.24 17.97 20.87
CA ALA A 53 -7.52 17.29 20.68
C ALA A 53 -8.09 17.45 19.24
N ARG A 54 -7.79 18.58 18.59
CA ARG A 54 -8.17 18.82 17.19
C ARG A 54 -7.45 17.88 16.24
N ASP A 55 -6.17 17.63 16.46
CA ASP A 55 -5.39 16.68 15.66
C ASP A 55 -5.96 15.27 15.78
N LEU A 56 -6.27 14.82 16.99
CA LEU A 56 -6.90 13.51 17.20
C LEU A 56 -8.23 13.38 16.44
N ALA A 57 -9.09 14.41 16.51
CA ALA A 57 -10.35 14.42 15.76
C ALA A 57 -10.11 14.42 14.24
N GLY A 58 -9.14 15.20 13.76
CA GLY A 58 -8.75 15.26 12.35
C GLY A 58 -8.24 13.91 11.84
N VAL A 59 -7.31 13.28 12.56
CA VAL A 59 -6.76 11.96 12.20
C VAL A 59 -7.82 10.88 12.20
N ARG A 60 -8.76 10.87 13.16
CA ARG A 60 -9.90 9.94 13.14
C ARG A 60 -10.83 10.17 11.96
N THR A 61 -11.03 11.42 11.55
CA THR A 61 -11.82 11.77 10.37
C THR A 61 -11.14 11.23 9.10
N VAL A 62 -9.83 11.45 8.96
CA VAL A 62 -9.03 10.94 7.85
C VAL A 62 -9.02 9.42 7.81
N ARG A 63 -8.88 8.76 8.97
CA ARG A 63 -9.02 7.30 9.11
C ARG A 63 -10.36 6.80 8.54
N GLY A 64 -11.46 7.47 8.89
CA GLY A 64 -12.78 7.14 8.37
C GLY A 64 -12.87 7.26 6.85
N LYS A 65 -12.32 8.33 6.28
CA LYS A 65 -12.25 8.53 4.82
C LYS A 65 -11.40 7.45 4.13
N PHE A 66 -10.25 7.08 4.68
CA PHE A 66 -9.46 5.95 4.14
C PHE A 66 -10.22 4.63 4.20
N ALA A 67 -10.92 4.35 5.30
CA ALA A 67 -11.75 3.15 5.39
C ALA A 67 -12.84 3.09 4.31
N GLN A 68 -13.41 4.25 3.94
CA GLN A 68 -14.35 4.36 2.83
C GLN A 68 -13.68 4.12 1.47
N VAL A 69 -12.46 4.60 1.24
CA VAL A 69 -11.69 4.30 0.01
C VAL A 69 -11.46 2.80 -0.14
N PHE A 70 -11.09 2.11 0.95
CA PHE A 70 -10.94 0.64 0.95
C PHE A 70 -12.27 -0.10 0.70
N ALA A 71 -13.41 0.51 1.04
CA ALA A 71 -14.73 -0.05 0.82
C ALA A 71 -15.38 0.39 -0.51
N ALA A 72 -14.70 1.23 -1.30
CA ALA A 72 -15.29 1.81 -2.51
C ALA A 72 -15.58 0.71 -3.55
N PRO A 73 -16.79 0.68 -4.15
CA PRO A 73 -17.22 -0.40 -5.04
C PRO A 73 -16.53 -0.39 -6.40
N ASN A 74 -15.94 0.74 -6.80
CA ASN A 74 -15.24 0.91 -8.08
C ASN A 74 -14.29 2.10 -8.03
N SER A 75 -13.50 2.29 -9.09
CA SER A 75 -12.43 3.28 -9.15
C SER A 75 -12.95 4.71 -9.19
N ARG A 76 -14.13 4.93 -9.77
CA ARG A 76 -14.81 6.23 -9.79
C ARG A 76 -15.20 6.67 -8.38
N ALA A 77 -15.78 5.78 -7.58
CA ALA A 77 -16.12 6.07 -6.20
C ALA A 77 -14.87 6.32 -5.34
N ALA A 78 -13.83 5.49 -5.51
CA ALA A 78 -12.55 5.69 -4.83
C ALA A 78 -11.91 7.04 -5.19
N ALA A 79 -11.89 7.41 -6.48
CA ALA A 79 -11.34 8.67 -6.95
C ALA A 79 -12.07 9.89 -6.37
N ALA A 80 -13.40 9.84 -6.24
CA ALA A 80 -14.16 10.92 -5.61
C ALA A 80 -13.73 11.17 -4.15
N LEU A 81 -13.61 10.09 -3.37
CA LEU A 81 -13.17 10.16 -1.96
C LEU A 81 -11.71 10.65 -1.83
N ILE A 82 -10.83 10.18 -2.72
CA ILE A 82 -9.42 10.60 -2.75
C ILE A 82 -9.30 12.08 -3.11
N ASN A 83 -10.05 12.54 -4.12
CA ASN A 83 -10.06 13.94 -4.51
C ASN A 83 -10.54 14.84 -3.37
N GLU A 84 -11.57 14.41 -2.64
CA GLU A 84 -12.04 15.15 -1.46
C GLU A 84 -10.98 15.22 -0.36
N LEU A 85 -10.29 14.11 -0.07
CA LEU A 85 -9.18 14.06 0.89
C LEU A 85 -8.07 15.05 0.53
N VAL A 86 -7.57 14.95 -0.70
CA VAL A 86 -6.45 15.77 -1.21
C VAL A 86 -6.84 17.25 -1.29
N ALA A 87 -8.06 17.56 -1.74
CA ALA A 87 -8.55 18.93 -1.81
C ALA A 87 -8.71 19.57 -0.42
N THR A 88 -9.20 18.81 0.57
CA THR A 88 -9.38 19.30 1.94
C THR A 88 -8.03 19.59 2.61
N ALA A 89 -7.04 18.70 2.39
CA ALA A 89 -5.71 18.83 2.98
C ALA A 89 -4.90 20.02 2.41
N GLY A 90 -5.26 20.55 1.25
CA GLY A 90 -4.55 21.67 0.63
C GLY A 90 -3.15 21.30 0.15
N THR A 91 -3.03 20.24 -0.67
CA THR A 91 -1.73 19.70 -1.04
C THR A 91 -0.81 20.68 -1.75
N THR A 92 0.44 20.79 -1.27
CA THR A 92 1.50 21.62 -1.84
C THR A 92 2.76 20.76 -2.00
N PRO A 93 2.96 20.11 -3.17
CA PRO A 93 4.08 19.20 -3.37
C PRO A 93 5.44 19.89 -3.19
N GLN A 94 6.33 19.29 -2.38
CA GLN A 94 7.71 19.75 -2.18
C GLN A 94 8.68 18.59 -2.28
N LEU A 95 9.76 18.77 -3.06
CA LEU A 95 10.88 17.84 -3.08
C LEU A 95 11.78 18.09 -1.88
N THR A 96 12.14 17.02 -1.18
CA THR A 96 12.93 17.08 0.04
C THR A 96 13.84 15.86 0.18
N ASP A 97 14.87 15.95 1.03
CA ASP A 97 15.87 14.89 1.26
C ASP A 97 16.16 14.67 2.77
N HIS A 98 15.19 14.96 3.63
CA HIS A 98 15.31 14.77 5.09
C HIS A 98 14.68 13.46 5.58
N ASP A 99 14.46 13.30 6.90
CA ASP A 99 13.86 12.12 7.53
C ASP A 99 14.62 10.78 7.38
N GLY A 100 15.90 10.86 7.01
CA GLY A 100 16.75 9.68 6.82
C GLY A 100 16.52 8.97 5.49
N TYR A 101 15.88 9.64 4.52
CA TYR A 101 15.68 9.15 3.16
C TYR A 101 16.36 10.06 2.12
N ASP A 102 16.62 9.51 0.94
CA ASP A 102 17.04 10.30 -0.23
C ASP A 102 15.82 11.09 -0.77
N TRP A 103 16.02 11.84 -1.86
CA TRP A 103 14.99 12.69 -2.48
C TRP A 103 13.59 12.03 -2.57
N HIS A 104 12.60 12.68 -1.96
CA HIS A 104 11.20 12.28 -1.97
C HIS A 104 10.27 13.50 -1.97
N VAL A 105 8.97 13.28 -2.16
CA VAL A 105 7.97 14.34 -2.25
C VAL A 105 7.10 14.33 -0.99
N HIS A 106 7.04 15.45 -0.27
CA HIS A 106 5.93 15.72 0.65
C HIS A 106 4.78 16.36 -0.11
N TYR A 107 3.55 15.98 0.20
CA TYR A 107 2.37 16.58 -0.43
C TYR A 107 1.68 17.64 0.43
N PHE A 108 2.19 17.95 1.62
CA PHE A 108 1.61 18.92 2.55
C PHE A 108 2.42 20.21 2.65
N ALA A 109 1.77 21.28 3.10
CA ALA A 109 2.43 22.55 3.38
C ALA A 109 3.16 22.50 4.74
N PRO A 110 4.30 23.20 4.91
CA PRO A 110 4.98 23.30 6.20
C PRO A 110 4.04 23.82 7.30
N GLY A 111 4.00 23.14 8.44
CA GLY A 111 3.14 23.50 9.57
C GLY A 111 1.67 23.12 9.42
N ALA A 112 1.32 22.29 8.43
CA ALA A 112 -0.01 21.70 8.34
C ALA A 112 -0.30 20.77 9.53
N SER A 113 -1.58 20.48 9.77
CA SER A 113 -1.95 19.56 10.85
C SER A 113 -1.53 18.13 10.49
N VAL A 114 -1.31 17.28 11.49
CA VAL A 114 -1.00 15.85 11.23
C VAL A 114 -2.12 15.15 10.45
N GLY A 115 -3.37 15.60 10.61
CA GLY A 115 -4.50 15.13 9.83
C GLY A 115 -4.32 15.46 8.34
N ASP A 116 -3.92 16.68 8.02
CA ASP A 116 -3.68 17.11 6.65
C ASP A 116 -2.44 16.44 6.04
N HIS A 117 -1.38 16.21 6.83
CA HIS A 117 -0.20 15.44 6.40
C HIS A 117 -0.62 14.05 5.93
N LEU A 118 -1.36 13.34 6.80
CA LEU A 118 -1.84 12.00 6.52
C LEU A 118 -2.79 11.98 5.32
N ALA A 119 -3.73 12.92 5.24
CA ALA A 119 -4.69 13.02 4.14
C ALA A 119 -4.00 13.30 2.80
N ALA A 120 -3.00 14.18 2.77
CA ALA A 120 -2.22 14.51 1.59
C ALA A 120 -1.39 13.31 1.11
N ASP A 121 -0.49 12.79 1.95
CA ASP A 121 0.42 11.72 1.55
C ASP A 121 -0.32 10.41 1.28
N GLY A 122 -1.25 10.04 2.17
CA GLY A 122 -2.08 8.86 2.01
C GLY A 122 -3.04 8.96 0.83
N GLY A 123 -3.64 10.14 0.62
CA GLY A 123 -4.51 10.42 -0.52
C GLY A 123 -3.77 10.28 -1.85
N MET A 124 -2.57 10.86 -1.96
CA MET A 124 -1.74 10.76 -3.17
C MET A 124 -1.23 9.34 -3.42
N ALA A 125 -0.88 8.60 -2.35
CA ALA A 125 -0.48 7.21 -2.48
C ALA A 125 -1.64 6.30 -2.95
N LEU A 126 -2.86 6.54 -2.44
CA LEU A 126 -4.07 5.86 -2.91
C LEU A 126 -4.43 6.26 -4.35
N ALA A 127 -4.23 7.52 -4.73
CA ALA A 127 -4.41 7.99 -6.09
C ALA A 127 -3.52 7.21 -7.07
N PHE A 128 -2.26 6.96 -6.70
CA PHE A 128 -1.32 6.17 -7.52
C PHE A 128 -1.83 4.73 -7.76
N ILE A 129 -2.43 4.09 -6.76
CA ILE A 129 -3.06 2.77 -6.90
C ILE A 129 -4.22 2.82 -7.90
N VAL A 130 -5.09 3.83 -7.81
CA VAL A 130 -6.25 3.99 -8.70
C VAL A 130 -5.81 4.28 -10.13
N VAL A 131 -4.87 5.21 -10.35
CA VAL A 131 -4.32 5.55 -11.67
C VAL A 131 -3.64 4.36 -12.32
N SER A 132 -2.99 3.51 -11.53
CA SER A 132 -2.35 2.29 -12.02
C SER A 132 -3.35 1.18 -12.39
N GLY A 133 -4.66 1.36 -12.16
CA GLY A 133 -5.68 0.33 -12.37
C GLY A 133 -5.56 -0.82 -11.36
N GLU A 134 -5.00 -0.57 -10.18
CA GLU A 134 -4.60 -1.59 -9.20
C GLU A 134 -5.48 -1.54 -7.93
N GLN A 135 -6.70 -0.97 -8.02
CA GLN A 135 -7.62 -0.84 -6.88
C GLN A 135 -7.89 -2.16 -6.16
N GLU A 136 -7.94 -3.28 -6.88
CA GLU A 136 -8.13 -4.62 -6.33
C GLU A 136 -7.04 -5.06 -5.33
N ARG A 137 -5.91 -4.32 -5.25
CA ARG A 137 -4.90 -4.52 -4.20
C ARG A 137 -5.34 -3.98 -2.85
N LEU A 138 -6.28 -3.05 -2.79
CA LEU A 138 -6.85 -2.55 -1.53
C LEU A 138 -7.85 -3.59 -1.02
N ARG A 139 -7.44 -4.38 -0.02
CA ARG A 139 -8.20 -5.55 0.43
C ARG A 139 -8.45 -5.52 1.92
N ARG A 140 -9.46 -6.29 2.34
CA ARG A 140 -9.70 -6.69 3.73
C ARG A 140 -9.34 -8.16 3.91
N CYS A 141 -8.94 -8.51 5.13
CA CYS A 141 -8.60 -9.88 5.49
C CYS A 141 -9.79 -10.82 5.22
N GLU A 142 -9.53 -11.97 4.60
CA GLU A 142 -10.55 -13.00 4.35
C GLU A 142 -10.77 -13.96 5.52
N ALA A 143 -10.05 -13.80 6.64
CA ALA A 143 -10.30 -14.62 7.82
C ALA A 143 -11.68 -14.25 8.43
N PRO A 144 -12.51 -15.22 8.85
CA PRO A 144 -13.91 -15.00 9.24
C PRO A 144 -14.12 -13.92 10.32
N ASP A 145 -13.16 -13.84 11.25
CA ASP A 145 -13.11 -13.02 12.45
C ASP A 145 -12.09 -11.87 12.34
N CYS A 146 -11.63 -11.52 11.13
CA CYS A 146 -10.69 -10.42 10.92
C CYS A 146 -11.17 -9.49 9.81
N ARG A 147 -11.22 -8.19 10.10
CA ARG A 147 -11.65 -7.15 9.15
C ARG A 147 -10.53 -6.18 8.75
N ARG A 148 -9.31 -6.45 9.20
CA ARG A 148 -8.13 -5.62 8.96
C ARG A 148 -7.90 -5.39 7.47
N ALA A 149 -7.63 -4.14 7.11
CA ALA A 149 -7.23 -3.72 5.78
C ALA A 149 -5.76 -4.08 5.51
N PHE A 150 -5.42 -4.29 4.24
CA PHE A 150 -4.04 -4.41 3.76
C PHE A 150 -3.95 -4.07 2.27
N VAL A 151 -2.76 -3.68 1.81
CA VAL A 151 -2.46 -3.57 0.37
C VAL A 151 -1.73 -4.83 -0.09
N ASP A 152 -2.26 -5.48 -1.13
CA ASP A 152 -1.63 -6.64 -1.76
C ASP A 152 -0.48 -6.22 -2.69
N LEU A 153 0.72 -6.11 -2.14
CA LEU A 153 1.94 -5.84 -2.89
C LEU A 153 2.62 -7.12 -3.43
N SER A 154 1.95 -8.28 -3.37
CA SER A 154 2.50 -9.51 -3.95
C SER A 154 2.53 -9.43 -5.48
N ARG A 155 3.49 -10.14 -6.08
CA ARG A 155 3.70 -10.15 -7.53
C ARG A 155 2.46 -10.62 -8.31
N ASN A 156 1.72 -11.59 -7.75
CA ASN A 156 0.60 -12.27 -8.39
C ASN A 156 -0.77 -11.96 -7.76
N ARG A 157 -0.86 -10.90 -6.93
CA ARG A 157 -2.11 -10.49 -6.26
C ARG A 157 -2.79 -11.63 -5.47
N SER A 158 -1.98 -12.50 -4.88
CA SER A 158 -2.46 -13.73 -4.23
C SER A 158 -2.62 -13.63 -2.72
N ARG A 159 -2.32 -12.47 -2.13
CA ARG A 159 -2.39 -12.32 -0.67
C ARG A 159 -3.85 -12.20 -0.24
N ARG A 160 -4.33 -13.19 0.50
CA ARG A 160 -5.72 -13.25 1.01
C ARG A 160 -5.87 -12.74 2.45
N TYR A 161 -4.78 -12.66 3.20
CA TYR A 161 -4.80 -12.36 4.63
C TYR A 161 -3.94 -11.15 4.98
N CYS A 162 -4.37 -10.41 6.00
CA CYS A 162 -3.70 -9.18 6.46
C CYS A 162 -2.28 -9.42 6.95
N ASP A 163 -1.94 -10.62 7.41
CA ASP A 163 -0.57 -11.01 7.71
C ASP A 163 -0.42 -12.55 7.64
N SER A 164 0.70 -13.00 7.09
CA SER A 164 0.96 -14.42 6.86
C SER A 164 1.27 -15.17 8.15
N ARG A 165 1.89 -14.50 9.14
CA ARG A 165 2.31 -15.13 10.40
C ARG A 165 1.17 -15.28 11.41
N THR A 166 0.16 -14.42 11.32
CA THR A 166 -1.03 -14.40 12.18
C THR A 166 -2.19 -15.09 11.49
N CYS A 167 -3.04 -14.36 10.76
CA CYS A 167 -4.23 -14.89 10.11
C CYS A 167 -3.89 -16.01 9.12
N GLY A 168 -2.85 -15.85 8.30
CA GLY A 168 -2.43 -16.88 7.35
C GLY A 168 -2.08 -18.21 8.03
N ASN A 169 -1.24 -18.16 9.07
CA ASN A 169 -0.85 -19.35 9.83
C ASN A 169 -2.03 -19.97 10.60
N ARG A 170 -2.86 -19.15 11.25
CA ARG A 170 -4.04 -19.62 11.99
C ARG A 170 -4.97 -20.44 11.11
N LEU A 171 -5.29 -19.93 9.92
CA LEU A 171 -6.19 -20.59 8.97
C LEU A 171 -5.53 -21.82 8.35
N HIS A 172 -4.22 -21.79 8.09
CA HIS A 172 -3.48 -22.96 7.60
C HIS A 172 -3.47 -24.11 8.61
N VAL A 173 -3.22 -23.80 9.89
CA VAL A 173 -3.26 -24.77 11.00
C VAL A 173 -4.66 -25.35 11.18
N ALA A 174 -5.70 -24.52 11.15
CA ALA A 174 -7.09 -24.97 11.23
C ALA A 174 -7.43 -25.95 10.10
N ALA A 175 -7.07 -25.62 8.86
CA ALA A 175 -7.29 -26.48 7.70
C ALA A 175 -6.50 -27.80 7.78
N TYR A 176 -5.26 -27.77 8.28
CA TYR A 176 -4.47 -28.97 8.50
C TYR A 176 -5.13 -29.91 9.54
N ARG A 177 -5.63 -29.36 10.65
CA ARG A 177 -6.33 -30.13 11.69
C ARG A 177 -7.64 -30.74 11.19
N ALA A 178 -8.40 -30.01 10.36
CA ALA A 178 -9.63 -30.53 9.75
C ALA A 178 -9.33 -31.76 8.88
N ARG A 179 -8.34 -31.67 7.98
CA ARG A 179 -7.92 -32.80 7.13
C ARG A 179 -7.42 -34.01 7.93
N ARG A 180 -6.72 -33.78 9.05
CA ARG A 180 -6.27 -34.86 9.94
C ARG A 180 -7.45 -35.57 10.61
N LYS A 181 -8.45 -34.82 11.10
CA LYS A 181 -9.67 -35.40 11.65
C LYS A 181 -10.45 -36.19 10.60
N GLU A 182 -10.58 -35.67 9.38
CA GLU A 182 -11.23 -36.40 8.27
C GLU A 182 -10.47 -37.69 7.90
N ALA A 183 -9.14 -37.66 7.92
CA ALA A 183 -8.31 -38.84 7.67
C ALA A 183 -8.41 -39.88 8.79
N ASP A 184 -8.56 -39.44 10.05
CA ASP A 184 -8.72 -40.31 11.22
C ASP A 184 -10.17 -40.83 11.36
N VAL A 185 -11.16 -40.19 10.71
CA VAL A 185 -12.59 -40.59 10.68
C VAL A 185 -12.93 -41.48 9.46
N ARG A 186 -11.94 -41.87 8.65
CA ARG A 186 -12.18 -42.85 7.57
C ARG A 186 -12.65 -44.18 8.18
N PRO A 187 -13.85 -44.69 7.85
CA PRO A 187 -14.36 -45.90 8.47
C PRO A 187 -13.49 -47.09 8.06
N GLU A 188 -13.06 -47.87 9.06
CA GLU A 188 -12.58 -49.24 8.92
C GLU A 188 -13.72 -50.10 8.36
N GLY A 189 -13.93 -50.07 7.03
CA GLY A 189 -15.09 -50.75 6.46
C GLY A 189 -15.18 -50.79 4.94
N SER A 190 -14.12 -50.49 4.18
CA SER A 190 -14.06 -50.96 2.78
C SER A 190 -13.50 -52.38 2.77
N GLU A 191 -14.39 -53.35 3.02
CA GLU A 191 -14.15 -54.76 2.74
C GLU A 191 -13.55 -54.90 1.32
N GLN A 192 -12.34 -55.42 1.26
CA GLN A 192 -11.77 -55.93 0.04
C GLN A 192 -12.58 -57.17 -0.37
N VAL A 193 -13.52 -56.99 -1.30
CA VAL A 193 -14.08 -58.14 -2.02
C VAL A 193 -12.99 -58.67 -2.95
N GLY A 194 -12.25 -59.66 -2.45
CA GLY A 194 -11.30 -60.44 -3.22
C GLY A 194 -12.02 -61.27 -4.28
N GLY A 195 -11.97 -60.81 -5.53
CA GLY A 195 -12.36 -61.60 -6.71
C GLY A 195 -11.13 -62.15 -7.42
N ARG A 196 -10.75 -63.40 -7.13
CA ARG A 196 -9.69 -64.14 -7.85
C ARG A 196 -10.30 -64.95 -9.00
N ALA A 197 -10.21 -64.45 -10.22
CA ALA A 197 -10.34 -65.22 -11.48
C ALA A 197 -9.75 -64.34 -12.60
N GLY A 198 -8.62 -64.65 -13.22
CA GLY A 198 -8.43 -65.75 -14.16
C GLY A 198 -7.41 -65.27 -15.19
N ARG A 199 -6.31 -66.00 -15.37
CA ARG A 199 -5.28 -65.71 -16.37
C ARG A 199 -5.85 -65.94 -17.77
N ARG A 200 -5.77 -64.96 -18.68
CA ARG A 200 -5.66 -65.21 -20.13
C ARG A 200 -4.80 -64.12 -20.79
N ALA A 201 -3.93 -64.57 -21.67
CA ALA A 201 -2.93 -63.82 -22.40
C ALA A 201 -3.51 -63.17 -23.68
N ALA A 202 -3.01 -61.98 -24.03
CA ALA A 202 -2.86 -61.44 -25.39
C ALA A 202 -1.99 -60.17 -25.27
N ALA A 203 -0.72 -60.22 -25.69
CA ALA A 203 -0.24 -59.91 -27.03
C ALA A 203 -0.27 -58.41 -27.40
N GLY A 204 0.92 -57.80 -27.37
CA GLY A 204 1.37 -56.80 -28.36
C GLY A 204 0.86 -55.36 -28.25
N SER A 205 1.71 -54.46 -27.75
CA SER A 205 2.21 -53.28 -28.50
C SER A 205 3.23 -52.50 -27.66
N ARG A 206 4.41 -52.27 -28.23
CA ARG A 206 5.58 -51.60 -27.62
C ARG A 206 5.34 -50.09 -27.47
N PRO A 207 5.83 -49.43 -26.40
CA PRO A 207 6.02 -47.98 -26.36
C PRO A 207 7.45 -47.61 -26.79
N PRO A 208 7.71 -46.38 -27.31
CA PRO A 208 9.07 -45.93 -27.50
C PRO A 208 9.65 -45.32 -26.20
N LEU A 209 10.82 -45.87 -25.90
CA LEU A 209 11.95 -45.40 -25.11
C LEU A 209 12.02 -43.89 -24.78
N GLY A 210 12.31 -43.62 -23.50
CA GLY A 210 12.80 -42.32 -23.00
C GLY A 210 13.46 -42.48 -21.63
N ARG A 211 14.75 -42.79 -21.64
CA ARG A 211 15.67 -43.14 -20.52
C ARG A 211 15.60 -42.16 -19.32
N SER A 212 15.46 -42.65 -18.08
CA SER A 212 16.54 -43.03 -17.13
C SER A 212 17.46 -41.86 -16.76
N SER A 213 17.56 -41.44 -15.51
CA SER A 213 18.25 -42.24 -14.48
C SER A 213 17.84 -41.88 -13.05
N ALA A 214 17.66 -42.94 -12.26
CA ALA A 214 17.85 -42.93 -10.82
C ALA A 214 19.35 -42.98 -10.50
N ALA A 215 19.78 -42.40 -9.39
CA ALA A 215 20.28 -43.18 -8.24
C ALA A 215 21.02 -42.31 -7.21
N ALA A 216 20.63 -42.54 -5.95
CA ALA A 216 21.52 -42.74 -4.80
C ALA A 216 22.51 -41.61 -4.42
N GLY A 217 22.12 -40.84 -3.41
CA GLY A 217 22.54 -41.14 -2.03
C GLY A 217 24.03 -41.10 -1.70
N ARG A 218 24.38 -40.06 -0.91
CA ARG A 218 25.29 -39.99 0.26
C ARG A 218 26.41 -38.97 0.09
N ALA A 219 26.40 -37.95 0.96
CA ALA A 219 27.45 -37.73 1.96
C ALA A 219 27.23 -36.37 2.64
N ARG A 220 27.05 -36.40 3.97
CA ARG A 220 27.17 -35.23 4.83
C ARG A 220 28.63 -34.75 4.78
N ARG A 221 28.87 -33.49 4.42
CA ARG A 221 30.11 -32.76 4.71
C ARG A 221 29.77 -31.40 5.31
N GLY A 222 30.51 -31.06 6.37
CA GLY A 222 30.21 -30.00 7.32
C GLY A 222 30.12 -28.60 6.72
N THR A 223 29.26 -27.81 7.35
CA THR A 223 29.16 -26.37 7.21
C THR A 223 30.45 -25.70 7.69
N ARG A 224 31.25 -25.22 6.74
CA ARG A 224 32.35 -24.27 7.02
C ARG A 224 31.73 -22.88 7.14
N ALA A 225 31.95 -22.20 8.27
CA ALA A 225 31.50 -20.84 8.51
C ALA A 225 32.02 -19.86 7.43
N PRO A 226 31.23 -18.85 7.02
CA PRO A 226 31.70 -17.83 6.09
C PRO A 226 32.80 -16.97 6.72
N ARG A 227 33.88 -16.74 5.98
CA ARG A 227 34.97 -15.83 6.37
C ARG A 227 34.45 -14.38 6.44
N PRO A 228 34.84 -13.58 7.45
CA PRO A 228 34.48 -12.16 7.48
C PRO A 228 35.13 -11.43 6.31
N ARG A 229 34.33 -10.64 5.58
CA ARG A 229 34.83 -9.72 4.56
C ARG A 229 35.68 -8.65 5.25
N ARG A 230 36.93 -8.50 4.81
CA ARG A 230 37.79 -7.39 5.23
C ARG A 230 37.08 -6.06 4.93
N ALA A 231 36.94 -5.22 5.95
CA ALA A 231 36.53 -3.84 5.81
C ALA A 231 37.51 -3.12 4.85
N GLY A 232 37.01 -2.71 3.69
CA GLY A 232 37.72 -1.77 2.84
C GLY A 232 37.83 -0.44 3.57
N ARG A 233 39.03 0.15 3.59
CA ARG A 233 39.26 1.50 4.12
C ARG A 233 38.27 2.50 3.51
N PRO A 234 37.72 3.46 4.28
CA PRO A 234 36.94 4.54 3.70
C PRO A 234 37.82 5.34 2.74
N ARG A 235 37.36 5.49 1.50
CA ARG A 235 37.93 6.48 0.58
C ARG A 235 37.59 7.85 1.17
N GLY A 236 38.63 8.62 1.49
CA GLY A 236 38.46 10.01 1.94
C GLY A 236 37.74 10.87 0.88
N PRO A 237 37.21 12.04 1.26
CA PRO A 237 36.42 12.87 0.37
C PRO A 237 37.26 13.29 -0.85
N GLU A 238 36.81 12.86 -2.02
CA GLU A 238 37.33 13.30 -3.30
C GLU A 238 37.11 14.81 -3.40
N ARG A 239 38.20 15.58 -3.34
CA ARG A 239 38.17 17.03 -3.55
C ARG A 239 37.68 17.27 -4.99
N ARG A 240 36.39 17.58 -5.15
CA ARG A 240 35.85 18.10 -6.40
C ARG A 240 36.61 19.38 -6.74
N ARG A 241 37.32 19.35 -7.87
CA ARG A 241 37.90 20.55 -8.48
C ARG A 241 36.75 21.49 -8.85
N PRO A 242 36.83 22.80 -8.58
CA PRO A 242 35.81 23.73 -9.00
C PRO A 242 35.78 23.79 -10.53
N GLY A 243 34.69 23.29 -11.11
CA GLY A 243 34.38 23.45 -12.52
C GLY A 243 34.22 24.93 -12.83
N ARG A 244 35.06 25.38 -13.76
CA ARG A 244 35.14 26.73 -14.31
C ARG A 244 33.83 27.07 -15.04
N TRP A 245 32.91 27.79 -14.39
CA TRP A 245 31.77 28.40 -15.09
C TRP A 245 32.22 29.75 -15.69
N GLY A 246 32.21 29.81 -17.03
CA GLY A 246 32.40 31.02 -17.82
C GLY A 246 31.25 32.04 -17.65
N PRO A 247 31.36 33.24 -18.26
CA PRO A 247 30.82 34.46 -17.68
C PRO A 247 29.31 34.65 -17.86
N ARG A 248 28.76 35.38 -16.88
CA ARG A 248 27.40 35.93 -16.76
C ARG A 248 26.91 36.63 -18.04
N ARG A 249 25.58 36.55 -18.27
CA ARG A 249 24.61 37.55 -18.82
C ARG A 249 23.41 36.77 -19.40
N ARG A 250 22.12 37.06 -19.21
CA ARG A 250 21.31 38.25 -18.84
C ARG A 250 20.05 37.79 -18.10
N GLU A 251 19.50 38.67 -17.26
CA GLU A 251 18.16 38.57 -16.67
C GLU A 251 17.05 38.52 -17.74
N PRO A 252 15.95 37.79 -17.55
CA PRO A 252 14.70 38.06 -18.23
C PRO A 252 13.80 38.94 -17.36
N SER A 253 13.52 40.15 -17.86
CA SER A 253 12.56 41.10 -17.32
C SER A 253 11.15 40.50 -17.17
N ALA A 254 10.47 40.96 -16.12
CA ALA A 254 9.07 40.73 -15.83
C ALA A 254 8.15 41.13 -17.00
N HIS A 255 7.25 40.20 -17.39
CA HIS A 255 5.85 40.45 -17.76
C HIS A 255 5.20 39.12 -18.21
N PRO A 256 4.16 38.61 -17.54
CA PRO A 256 3.36 37.53 -18.11
C PRO A 256 2.47 38.09 -19.22
N ARG A 257 2.70 37.65 -20.46
CA ARG A 257 1.75 37.86 -21.56
C ARG A 257 0.51 37.01 -21.27
N MET A 258 -0.61 37.67 -20.95
CA MET A 258 -1.93 37.03 -20.87
C MET A 258 -2.31 36.43 -22.23
N CYS A 259 -2.83 35.21 -22.17
CA CYS A 259 -3.37 34.47 -23.31
C CYS A 259 -4.54 35.22 -23.96
N ARG A 260 -4.55 35.29 -25.29
CA ARG A 260 -5.48 36.07 -26.13
C ARG A 260 -6.83 35.36 -26.35
N ALA A 261 -7.29 34.55 -25.39
CA ALA A 261 -8.45 33.66 -25.52
C ALA A 261 -9.64 34.00 -24.59
N CYS A 262 -9.60 35.11 -23.83
CA CYS A 262 -10.69 35.48 -22.91
C CYS A 262 -11.30 36.88 -23.15
N ARG A 263 -11.20 37.43 -24.37
CA ARG A 263 -11.97 38.63 -24.75
C ARG A 263 -13.12 38.22 -25.65
N GLY A 264 -14.13 37.61 -25.03
CA GLY A 264 -15.47 37.48 -25.60
C GLY A 264 -16.35 38.57 -25.00
N ASP A 265 -16.94 39.38 -25.87
CA ASP A 265 -17.94 40.38 -25.58
C ASP A 265 -19.19 39.73 -24.99
N ASP A 266 -19.77 40.33 -23.95
CA ASP A 266 -21.20 40.24 -23.66
C ASP A 266 -21.67 41.56 -23.01
N ARG A 267 -21.89 42.55 -23.87
CA ARG A 267 -22.83 43.64 -23.62
C ARG A 267 -24.24 43.11 -23.91
N ALA A 268 -24.98 42.74 -22.87
CA ALA A 268 -26.43 42.64 -22.93
C ALA A 268 -27.02 43.34 -21.69
N GLY A 269 -27.71 44.45 -21.93
CA GLY A 269 -28.20 45.37 -20.92
C GLY A 269 -29.37 44.81 -20.11
N HIS A 270 -29.41 45.20 -18.84
CA HIS A 270 -30.57 45.06 -17.97
C HIS A 270 -31.76 45.89 -18.48
N PRO A 271 -33.00 45.36 -18.45
CA PRO A 271 -34.20 46.17 -18.65
C PRO A 271 -34.51 46.99 -17.39
N ARG A 272 -34.82 48.28 -17.59
CA ARG A 272 -35.31 49.20 -16.56
C ARG A 272 -36.78 48.89 -16.22
N PRO A 273 -37.23 49.07 -14.96
CA PRO A 273 -38.65 48.99 -14.62
C PRO A 273 -39.41 50.26 -15.05
N ALA A 274 -40.67 50.07 -15.45
CA ALA A 274 -41.60 51.09 -15.95
C ALA A 274 -42.11 52.04 -14.84
N PRO A 275 -42.57 53.25 -15.17
CA PRO A 275 -43.13 54.19 -14.21
C PRO A 275 -44.58 53.85 -13.81
N ASN A 276 -44.86 53.97 -12.52
CA ASN A 276 -46.22 53.94 -11.96
C ASN A 276 -46.94 55.28 -12.19
N THR A 277 -48.20 55.21 -12.58
CA THR A 277 -49.27 56.21 -12.36
C THR A 277 -50.61 55.50 -12.62
N PRO A 278 -51.78 56.03 -12.22
CA PRO A 278 -52.08 57.37 -11.70
C PRO A 278 -51.96 57.52 -10.18
#